data_AF-A0A0P1IMI9-F1
#
_entry.id   AF-A0A0P1IMI9-F1
#
_cell.length_a   1.000
_cell.length_b   1.000
_cell.length_c   1.000
_cell.angle_alpha   90.00
_cell.angle_beta   90.00
_cell.angle_gamma   90.00
#
_symmetry.space_group_name_H-M   'P 1'
#
loop_
_entity.id
_entity.type
_entity.pdbx_description
1 polymer ?
#
loop_
_entity_poly.entity_id
_entity_poly.type
_entity_poly.pdbx_seq_one_letter_code
_entity_poly.pdbx_strand_id
1 'polypeptide(L)'
;MRVLLYLAMMLLTACTADLLSPAALSSKVAQASTSELCAAYFQPRTTSRGKLMIEAELAGRRVNQCVLGNYGHHSLSTLGETVYARPTTTDLMTGLDSYDCSDFPNGAAAQKFFLASGGPITDPRNLDGDGDGLACEWRAQILKMSTYRRPAPAVRRSYSNCYTGPRGGTYTITATGNKNYGGC
;
A
#
# COMPACT_ATOMS: atom_id res chain seq x y z
N MET A 1 19.82 -57.39 -8.24
CA MET A 1 19.13 -56.33 -9.01
C MET A 1 18.94 -55.14 -8.07
N ARG A 2 19.82 -54.13 -8.16
CA ARG A 2 19.81 -52.96 -7.27
C ARG A 2 18.97 -51.87 -7.93
N VAL A 3 17.87 -51.50 -7.30
CA VAL A 3 16.96 -50.42 -7.71
C VAL A 3 17.69 -49.09 -7.51
N LEU A 4 18.04 -48.43 -8.61
CA LEU A 4 18.49 -47.04 -8.62
C LEU A 4 17.23 -46.15 -8.56
N LEU A 5 16.81 -45.78 -7.36
CA LEU A 5 15.92 -44.64 -7.14
C LEU A 5 16.72 -43.36 -7.40
N TYR A 6 16.67 -42.87 -8.64
CA TYR A 6 17.10 -41.51 -8.93
C TYR A 6 16.04 -40.54 -8.40
N LEU A 7 16.35 -39.98 -7.23
CA LEU A 7 15.71 -38.80 -6.67
C LEU A 7 15.98 -37.63 -7.63
N ALA A 8 15.10 -37.45 -8.63
CA ALA A 8 15.11 -36.27 -9.49
C ALA A 8 14.70 -35.06 -8.63
N MET A 9 15.71 -34.44 -8.04
CA MET A 9 15.65 -33.19 -7.31
C MET A 9 15.10 -32.12 -8.26
N MET A 10 13.79 -31.85 -8.16
CA MET A 10 13.08 -30.74 -8.81
C MET A 10 13.61 -29.41 -8.24
N LEU A 11 14.81 -29.02 -8.68
CA LEU A 11 15.40 -27.70 -8.49
C LEU A 11 15.20 -26.91 -9.78
N LEU A 12 13.99 -26.36 -10.03
CA LEU A 12 13.73 -25.33 -11.04
C LEU A 12 12.35 -24.68 -10.82
N THR A 13 12.21 -23.86 -9.78
CA THR A 13 11.09 -22.90 -9.66
C THR A 13 11.59 -21.54 -9.20
N ALA A 14 12.56 -21.00 -9.93
CA ALA A 14 12.99 -19.61 -9.76
C ALA A 14 13.12 -18.97 -11.15
N CYS A 15 11.97 -18.69 -11.78
CA CYS A 15 11.81 -17.77 -12.92
C CYS A 15 10.34 -17.80 -13.39
N THR A 16 9.41 -17.22 -12.64
CA THR A 16 8.04 -17.01 -13.16
C THR A 16 7.49 -15.61 -12.94
N ALA A 17 8.16 -14.74 -12.18
CA ALA A 17 7.66 -13.38 -11.94
C ALA A 17 7.87 -12.42 -13.14
N ASP A 18 8.89 -12.65 -13.96
CA ASP A 18 9.20 -11.81 -15.14
C ASP A 18 8.42 -12.21 -16.41
N LEU A 19 7.61 -13.27 -16.36
CA LEU A 19 6.83 -13.76 -17.51
C LEU A 19 5.33 -13.44 -17.42
N LEU A 20 4.83 -12.89 -16.30
CA LEU A 20 3.42 -12.52 -16.21
C LEU A 20 3.17 -11.23 -17.00
N SER A 21 2.09 -11.24 -17.79
CA SER A 21 1.56 -10.00 -18.35
C SER A 21 1.15 -9.03 -17.23
N PRO A 22 1.18 -7.71 -17.46
CA PRO A 22 0.77 -6.73 -16.45
C PRO A 22 -0.63 -7.00 -15.88
N ALA A 23 -1.57 -7.40 -16.73
CA ALA A 23 -2.92 -7.80 -16.33
C ALA A 23 -2.92 -9.05 -15.43
N ALA A 24 -2.14 -10.08 -15.77
CA ALA A 24 -2.07 -11.30 -14.97
C ALA A 24 -1.43 -11.04 -13.59
N LEU A 25 -0.38 -10.20 -13.54
CA LEU A 25 0.22 -9.78 -12.28
C LEU A 25 -0.76 -8.97 -11.43
N SER A 26 -1.49 -8.02 -12.03
CA SER A 26 -2.53 -7.25 -11.35
C SER A 26 -3.62 -8.15 -10.76
N SER A 27 -4.06 -9.16 -11.51
CA SER A 27 -5.05 -10.14 -11.03
C SER A 27 -4.51 -10.96 -9.84
N LYS A 28 -3.26 -11.41 -9.91
CA LYS A 28 -2.60 -12.12 -8.81
C LYS A 28 -2.49 -11.26 -7.55
N VAL A 29 -2.12 -9.99 -7.69
CA VAL A 29 -2.06 -9.02 -6.58
C VAL A 29 -3.45 -8.81 -5.97
N ALA A 30 -4.49 -8.66 -6.80
CA ALA A 30 -5.86 -8.49 -6.34
C ALA A 30 -6.41 -9.71 -5.58
N GLN A 31 -5.98 -10.93 -5.93
CA GLN A 31 -6.42 -12.17 -5.27
C GLN A 31 -5.67 -12.46 -3.95
N ALA A 32 -4.46 -11.93 -3.78
CA ALA A 32 -3.68 -12.16 -2.56
C ALA A 32 -4.31 -11.49 -1.34
N SER A 33 -4.11 -12.06 -0.15
CA SER A 33 -4.55 -11.47 1.11
C SER A 33 -3.73 -10.23 1.47
N THR A 34 -4.30 -9.36 2.31
CA THR A 34 -3.59 -8.15 2.77
C THR A 34 -2.26 -8.47 3.48
N SER A 35 -2.22 -9.56 4.25
CA SER A 35 -0.99 -10.02 4.92
C SER A 35 0.08 -10.47 3.93
N GLU A 36 -0.31 -11.20 2.88
CA GLU A 36 0.63 -11.64 1.84
C GLU A 36 1.18 -10.46 1.04
N LEU A 37 0.33 -9.50 0.68
CA LEU A 37 0.74 -8.27 0.01
C LEU A 37 1.71 -7.45 0.86
N CYS A 38 1.38 -7.26 2.14
CA CYS A 38 2.27 -6.60 3.07
C CYS A 38 3.62 -7.32 3.20
N ALA A 39 3.63 -8.65 3.32
CA ALA A 39 4.87 -9.41 3.37
C ALA A 39 5.68 -9.29 2.07
N ALA A 40 5.04 -9.42 0.92
CA ALA A 40 5.66 -9.34 -0.39
C ALA A 40 6.27 -7.96 -0.67
N TYR A 41 5.62 -6.87 -0.25
CA TYR A 41 6.11 -5.51 -0.49
C TYR A 41 7.54 -5.27 0.05
N PHE A 42 7.85 -5.81 1.23
CA PHE A 42 9.17 -5.65 1.86
C PHE A 42 10.20 -6.70 1.42
N GLN A 43 9.85 -7.63 0.53
CA GLN A 43 10.82 -8.59 0.03
C GLN A 43 11.78 -7.94 -0.98
N PRO A 44 13.10 -8.16 -0.85
CA PRO A 44 14.09 -7.64 -1.81
C PRO A 44 13.87 -8.12 -3.25
N ARG A 45 13.24 -9.28 -3.41
CA ARG A 45 12.98 -9.92 -4.72
C ARG A 45 11.75 -9.35 -5.42
N THR A 46 10.94 -8.55 -4.75
CA THR A 46 9.74 -7.96 -5.35
C THR A 46 10.15 -6.88 -6.34
N THR A 47 9.74 -7.06 -7.59
CA THR A 47 10.06 -6.15 -8.69
C THR A 47 9.46 -4.76 -8.46
N SER A 48 10.03 -3.74 -9.10
CA SER A 48 9.52 -2.36 -9.06
C SER A 48 8.03 -2.28 -9.40
N ARG A 49 7.61 -2.83 -10.55
CA ARG A 49 6.19 -2.91 -10.92
C ARG A 49 5.35 -3.68 -9.89
N GLY A 50 5.88 -4.78 -9.35
CA GLY A 50 5.21 -5.53 -8.28
C GLY A 50 4.97 -4.68 -7.04
N LYS A 51 5.96 -3.88 -6.61
CA LYS A 51 5.80 -2.94 -5.50
C LYS A 51 4.73 -1.89 -5.81
N LEU A 52 4.74 -1.26 -7.00
CA LEU A 52 3.72 -0.29 -7.39
C LEU A 52 2.30 -0.90 -7.35
N MET A 53 2.14 -2.11 -7.88
CA MET A 53 0.84 -2.81 -7.87
C MET A 53 0.38 -3.15 -6.46
N ILE A 54 1.30 -3.60 -5.60
CA ILE A 54 1.00 -3.89 -4.18
C ILE A 54 0.59 -2.62 -3.44
N GLU A 55 1.31 -1.51 -3.63
CA GLU A 55 0.99 -0.22 -2.99
C GLU A 55 -0.42 0.25 -3.38
N ALA A 56 -0.75 0.20 -4.68
CA ALA A 56 -2.06 0.59 -5.17
C ALA A 56 -3.18 -0.33 -4.66
N GLU A 57 -2.93 -1.65 -4.58
CA GLU A 57 -3.89 -2.60 -4.04
C GLU A 57 -4.14 -2.40 -2.54
N LEU A 58 -3.08 -2.23 -1.74
CA LEU A 58 -3.18 -1.96 -0.31
C LEU A 58 -3.93 -0.65 -0.03
N ALA A 59 -3.66 0.40 -0.81
CA ALA A 59 -4.38 1.66 -0.73
C ALA A 59 -5.85 1.51 -1.12
N GLY A 60 -6.16 0.75 -2.18
CA GLY A 60 -7.54 0.42 -2.58
C GLY A 60 -8.31 -0.32 -1.48
N ARG A 61 -7.61 -1.14 -0.69
CA ARG A 61 -8.16 -1.84 0.50
C ARG A 61 -8.21 -0.97 1.75
N ARG A 62 -7.81 0.29 1.69
CA ARG A 62 -7.73 1.24 2.83
C ARG A 62 -6.83 0.73 3.97
N VAL A 63 -5.77 0.00 3.62
CA VAL A 63 -4.75 -0.41 4.58
C VAL A 63 -3.87 0.80 4.86
N ASN A 64 -3.80 1.27 6.10
CA ASN A 64 -2.98 2.46 6.40
C ASN A 64 -1.48 2.12 6.51
N GLN A 65 -1.15 0.92 6.97
CA GLN A 65 0.22 0.51 7.28
C GLN A 65 0.33 -1.02 7.34
N CYS A 66 1.50 -1.56 6.99
CA CYS A 66 1.84 -2.96 7.16
C CYS A 66 2.58 -3.19 8.49
N VAL A 67 2.66 -4.44 8.95
CA VAL A 67 3.34 -4.77 10.23
C VAL A 67 4.79 -4.28 10.27
N LEU A 68 5.51 -4.40 9.14
CA LEU A 68 6.92 -4.02 9.02
C LEU A 68 7.13 -2.52 8.79
N GLY A 69 6.08 -1.73 8.61
CA GLY A 69 6.17 -0.29 8.39
C GLY A 69 5.19 0.24 7.35
N ASN A 70 5.40 1.49 6.95
CA ASN A 70 4.63 2.12 5.90
C ASN A 70 4.98 1.50 4.54
N TYR A 71 3.99 1.46 3.64
CA TYR A 71 4.21 1.18 2.22
C TYR A 71 4.12 2.49 1.43
N GLY A 72 4.43 2.46 0.15
CA GLY A 72 4.40 3.66 -0.70
C GLY A 72 5.78 4.27 -0.97
N HIS A 73 6.83 3.72 -0.37
CA HIS A 73 8.20 4.20 -0.58
C HIS A 73 8.67 4.05 -2.02
N HIS A 74 8.14 3.07 -2.77
CA HIS A 74 8.54 2.91 -4.16
C HIS A 74 7.87 3.96 -5.05
N SER A 75 6.55 4.16 -4.92
CA SER A 75 5.89 5.30 -5.57
C SER A 75 6.52 6.64 -5.17
N LEU A 76 6.85 6.85 -3.90
CA LEU A 76 7.50 8.08 -3.46
C LEU A 76 8.88 8.31 -4.10
N SER A 77 9.60 7.23 -4.43
CA SER A 77 10.95 7.35 -5.01
C SER A 77 10.96 7.92 -6.43
N THR A 78 9.82 7.89 -7.12
CA THR A 78 9.66 8.45 -8.48
C THR A 78 8.79 9.70 -8.48
N LEU A 79 8.25 10.11 -7.32
CA LEU A 79 7.31 11.21 -7.20
C LEU A 79 7.91 12.52 -7.75
N GLY A 80 7.47 12.89 -8.95
CA GLY A 80 7.78 14.19 -9.57
C GLY A 80 8.93 14.11 -10.57
N GLU A 81 9.53 12.93 -10.71
CA GLU A 81 10.63 12.67 -11.61
C GLU A 81 10.09 12.11 -12.93
N THR A 82 10.43 12.71 -14.06
CA THR A 82 10.06 12.15 -15.37
C THR A 82 10.92 10.92 -15.68
N VAL A 83 10.50 9.76 -15.19
CA VAL A 83 11.19 8.47 -15.38
C VAL A 83 10.83 7.84 -16.73
N TYR A 84 9.62 8.10 -17.23
CA TYR A 84 9.08 7.56 -18.47
C TYR A 84 8.84 8.69 -19.46
N ALA A 85 9.43 8.58 -20.65
CA ALA A 85 9.21 9.56 -21.71
C ALA A 85 7.73 9.56 -22.13
N ARG A 86 7.11 10.74 -22.12
CA ARG A 86 5.75 10.98 -22.60
C ARG A 86 5.77 11.97 -23.76
N PRO A 87 4.93 11.80 -24.78
CA PRO A 87 4.75 12.83 -25.79
C PRO A 87 4.19 14.08 -25.12
N THR A 88 4.85 15.22 -25.33
CA THR A 88 4.30 16.52 -24.92
C THR A 88 3.01 16.76 -25.72
N THR A 89 1.96 17.13 -25.01
CA THR A 89 0.53 17.32 -25.35
C THR A 89 0.09 17.83 -26.74
N THR A 90 1.01 18.16 -27.65
CA THR A 90 0.73 18.61 -29.01
C THR A 90 0.61 17.52 -30.07
N ASP A 91 1.00 16.28 -29.78
CA ASP A 91 0.86 15.15 -30.70
C ASP A 91 0.11 14.02 -29.99
N LEU A 92 -0.89 13.42 -30.66
CA LEU A 92 -1.68 12.24 -30.24
C LEU A 92 -2.99 12.52 -29.46
N MET A 93 -4.00 13.08 -30.14
CA MET A 93 -5.40 12.75 -29.86
C MET A 93 -5.96 11.90 -31.00
N THR A 94 -5.88 10.57 -30.89
CA THR A 94 -6.77 9.68 -31.65
C THR A 94 -7.12 8.43 -30.83
N GLY A 95 -8.26 8.51 -30.14
CA GLY A 95 -9.34 7.52 -30.27
C GLY A 95 -9.08 6.08 -29.83
N LEU A 96 -8.66 5.84 -28.59
CA LEU A 96 -8.82 4.53 -27.94
C LEU A 96 -9.38 4.72 -26.54
N ASP A 97 -10.64 4.28 -26.31
CA ASP A 97 -11.36 4.20 -25.03
C ASP A 97 -11.07 5.38 -24.06
N SER A 98 -11.97 6.34 -23.93
CA SER A 98 -11.75 7.57 -23.14
C SER A 98 -11.81 7.32 -21.62
N TYR A 99 -10.82 6.62 -21.05
CA TYR A 99 -10.60 6.69 -19.60
C TYR A 99 -9.68 7.86 -19.31
N ASP A 100 -10.16 8.78 -18.50
CA ASP A 100 -9.37 9.85 -17.91
C ASP A 100 -9.36 9.74 -16.37
N CYS A 101 -8.70 10.69 -15.71
CA CYS A 101 -8.57 10.65 -14.26
C CYS A 101 -9.89 10.77 -13.50
N SER A 102 -10.94 11.34 -14.11
CA SER A 102 -12.25 11.52 -13.50
C SER A 102 -13.10 10.24 -13.48
N ASP A 103 -12.76 9.26 -14.31
CA ASP A 103 -13.44 7.95 -14.34
C ASP A 103 -13.10 7.06 -13.14
N PHE A 104 -12.06 7.41 -12.37
CA PHE A 104 -11.62 6.61 -11.23
C PHE A 104 -12.13 7.24 -9.93
N PRO A 105 -12.68 6.43 -9.00
CA PRO A 105 -13.17 6.94 -7.72
C PRO A 105 -12.05 7.47 -6.81
N ASN A 106 -10.79 7.17 -7.14
CA ASN A 106 -9.60 7.65 -6.43
C ASN A 106 -8.30 7.26 -7.15
N GLY A 107 -7.18 7.88 -6.72
CA GLY A 107 -5.84 7.62 -7.24
C GLY A 107 -5.39 6.14 -7.21
N ALA A 108 -5.71 5.38 -6.16
CA ALA A 108 -5.35 3.96 -6.09
C ALA A 108 -6.06 3.14 -7.18
N ALA A 109 -7.34 3.44 -7.46
CA ALA A 109 -8.08 2.80 -8.55
C ALA A 109 -7.48 3.15 -9.92
N ALA A 110 -7.14 4.43 -10.15
CA ALA A 110 -6.46 4.87 -11.36
C ALA A 110 -5.09 4.17 -11.52
N GLN A 111 -4.28 4.13 -10.47
CA GLN A 111 -2.95 3.50 -10.49
C GLN A 111 -3.04 1.99 -10.79
N LYS A 112 -4.00 1.28 -10.20
CA LYS A 112 -4.23 -0.14 -10.50
C LYS A 112 -4.55 -0.36 -11.98
N PHE A 113 -5.47 0.43 -12.52
CA PHE A 113 -5.87 0.33 -13.92
C PHE A 113 -4.71 0.66 -14.87
N PHE A 114 -3.99 1.74 -14.59
CA PHE A 114 -2.79 2.15 -15.32
C PHE A 114 -1.73 1.03 -15.37
N LEU A 115 -1.38 0.46 -14.21
CA LEU A 115 -0.38 -0.62 -14.12
C LEU A 115 -0.86 -1.90 -14.81
N ALA A 116 -2.15 -2.24 -14.71
CA ALA A 116 -2.73 -3.40 -15.38
C ALA A 116 -2.76 -3.24 -16.91
N SER A 117 -2.87 -2.00 -17.40
CA SER A 117 -2.90 -1.66 -18.82
C SER A 117 -1.51 -1.55 -19.46
N GLY A 118 -0.44 -1.85 -18.73
CA GLY A 118 0.94 -1.82 -19.23
C GLY A 118 1.79 -0.66 -18.70
N GLY A 119 1.20 0.23 -17.89
CA GLY A 119 1.95 1.23 -17.13
C GLY A 119 3.01 0.59 -16.23
N PRO A 120 4.11 1.28 -15.92
CA PRO A 120 4.40 2.65 -16.32
C PRO A 120 5.10 2.78 -17.69
N ILE A 121 5.45 1.67 -18.34
CA ILE A 121 6.15 1.69 -19.63
C ILE A 121 5.27 2.27 -20.73
N THR A 122 4.04 1.78 -20.84
CA THR A 122 3.06 2.27 -21.82
C THR A 122 1.96 3.05 -21.12
N ASP A 123 1.62 4.21 -21.65
CA ASP A 123 0.48 5.01 -21.19
C ASP A 123 -0.43 5.40 -22.36
N PRO A 124 -1.19 4.44 -22.93
CA PRO A 124 -2.03 4.71 -24.10
C PRO A 124 -3.16 5.72 -23.82
N ARG A 125 -3.43 5.98 -22.55
CA ARG A 125 -4.57 6.77 -22.06
C ARG A 125 -4.14 8.05 -21.37
N ASN A 126 -2.84 8.34 -21.39
CA ASN A 126 -2.24 9.53 -20.80
C ASN A 126 -2.66 9.77 -19.33
N LEU A 127 -2.75 8.69 -18.53
CA LEU A 127 -3.10 8.78 -17.11
C LEU A 127 -1.92 9.27 -16.25
N ASP A 128 -0.69 9.16 -16.76
CA ASP A 128 0.60 9.54 -16.17
C ASP A 128 1.35 10.44 -17.17
N GLY A 129 0.75 11.60 -17.48
CA GLY A 129 1.25 12.50 -18.51
C GLY A 129 2.55 13.24 -18.17
N ASP A 130 2.89 13.33 -16.88
CA ASP A 130 4.19 13.82 -16.37
C ASP A 130 5.27 12.72 -16.35
N GLY A 131 4.88 11.47 -16.58
CA GLY A 131 5.79 10.35 -16.82
C GLY A 131 6.53 9.88 -15.58
N ASP A 132 5.96 10.07 -14.40
CA ASP A 132 6.60 9.68 -13.14
C ASP A 132 6.21 8.26 -12.68
N GLY A 133 5.38 7.60 -13.48
CA GLY A 133 4.87 6.26 -13.23
C GLY A 133 3.70 6.23 -12.25
N LEU A 134 3.13 7.40 -11.92
CA LEU A 134 2.07 7.57 -10.93
C LEU A 134 0.87 8.24 -11.58
N ALA A 135 -0.14 7.44 -11.89
CA ALA A 135 -1.34 7.90 -12.58
C ALA A 135 -2.19 8.84 -11.70
N CYS A 136 -2.65 9.93 -12.31
CA CYS A 136 -3.70 10.81 -11.77
C CYS A 136 -3.43 11.26 -10.33
N GLU A 137 -4.44 11.17 -9.44
CA GLU A 137 -4.34 11.59 -8.04
C GLU A 137 -3.57 10.62 -7.13
N TRP A 138 -2.91 9.59 -7.68
CA TRP A 138 -2.18 8.59 -6.88
C TRP A 138 -1.14 9.22 -5.96
N ARG A 139 -0.45 10.25 -6.45
CA ARG A 139 0.52 11.07 -5.70
C ARG A 139 -0.02 11.56 -4.35
N ALA A 140 -1.23 12.12 -4.33
CA ALA A 140 -1.84 12.67 -3.11
C ALA A 140 -2.21 11.58 -2.11
N GLN A 141 -2.60 10.41 -2.59
CA GLN A 141 -2.89 9.27 -1.72
C GLN A 141 -1.61 8.69 -1.13
N ILE A 142 -0.59 8.44 -1.94
CA ILE A 142 0.59 7.72 -1.45
C ILE A 142 1.39 8.52 -0.44
N LEU A 143 1.38 9.85 -0.51
CA LEU A 143 1.91 10.73 0.53
C LEU A 143 1.24 10.52 1.90
N LYS A 144 -0.08 10.29 1.93
CA LYS A 144 -0.83 10.03 3.19
C LYS A 144 -0.44 8.69 3.80
N MET A 145 -0.32 7.65 2.98
CA MET A 145 -0.03 6.29 3.43
C MET A 145 1.43 6.16 3.89
N SER A 146 2.36 6.71 3.11
CA SER A 146 3.81 6.65 3.41
C SER A 146 4.23 7.43 4.66
N THR A 147 3.47 8.45 5.04
CA THR A 147 3.72 9.27 6.24
C THR A 147 2.80 8.90 7.41
N TYR A 148 1.92 7.91 7.23
CA TYR A 148 0.97 7.50 8.26
C TYR A 148 1.70 7.13 9.56
N ARG A 149 1.18 7.62 10.68
CA ARG A 149 1.63 7.26 12.02
C ARG A 149 0.47 6.63 12.76
N ARG A 150 0.64 5.38 13.21
CA ARG A 150 -0.37 4.71 14.02
C ARG A 150 -0.61 5.52 15.30
N PRO A 151 -1.87 5.86 15.63
CA PRO A 151 -2.17 6.51 16.90
C PRO A 151 -1.58 5.72 18.06
N ALA A 152 -0.92 6.40 19.00
CA ALA A 152 -0.45 5.76 20.21
C ALA A 152 -1.66 5.17 20.95
N PRO A 153 -1.57 3.95 21.49
CA PRO A 153 -2.64 3.42 22.33
C PRO A 153 -2.88 4.42 23.46
N ALA A 154 -4.14 4.73 23.73
CA ALA A 154 -4.51 5.56 24.86
C ALA A 154 -4.03 4.87 26.13
N VAL A 155 -2.94 5.37 26.73
CA VAL A 155 -2.45 4.89 28.02
C VAL A 155 -3.50 5.29 29.04
N ARG A 156 -4.37 4.35 29.42
CA ARG A 156 -5.22 4.54 30.60
C ARG A 156 -4.29 4.58 31.80
N ARG A 157 -4.05 5.78 32.35
CA ARG A 157 -3.39 5.92 33.65
C ARG A 157 -4.25 5.16 34.67
N SER A 158 -3.76 4.01 35.13
CA SER A 158 -4.32 3.34 36.30
C SER A 158 -4.00 4.24 37.49
N TYR A 159 -4.99 4.93 38.03
CA TYR A 159 -4.84 5.65 39.29
C TYR A 159 -4.84 4.61 40.41
N SER A 160 -3.66 4.07 40.72
CA SER A 160 -3.49 2.98 41.67
C SER A 160 -3.78 3.35 43.13
N ASN A 161 -4.01 4.63 43.42
CA ASN A 161 -4.19 5.11 44.77
C ASN A 161 -5.64 5.52 44.99
N CYS A 162 -6.38 4.64 45.65
CA CYS A 162 -7.68 4.95 46.22
C CYS A 162 -7.50 5.73 47.52
N TYR A 163 -8.23 6.84 47.66
CA TYR A 163 -8.26 7.69 48.84
C TYR A 163 -9.63 7.60 49.50
N THR A 164 -9.68 7.68 50.83
CA THR A 164 -10.94 7.71 51.58
C THR A 164 -11.37 9.17 51.81
N GLY A 165 -12.63 9.47 51.49
CA GLY A 165 -13.23 10.79 51.69
C GLY A 165 -13.77 11.01 53.11
N PRO A 166 -14.12 12.25 53.47
CA PRO A 166 -14.66 12.59 54.80
C PRO A 166 -15.97 11.88 55.17
N ARG A 167 -16.69 11.36 54.17
CA ARG A 167 -17.96 10.63 54.32
C ARG A 167 -17.80 9.11 54.17
N GLY A 168 -16.57 8.60 54.19
CA GLY A 168 -16.27 7.16 54.13
C GLY A 168 -16.22 6.52 52.73
N GLY A 169 -16.65 7.21 51.67
CA GLY A 169 -16.51 6.71 50.29
C GLY A 169 -15.08 6.83 49.72
N THR A 170 -14.71 5.97 48.77
CA THR A 170 -13.41 5.99 48.10
C THR A 170 -13.41 6.83 46.81
N TYR A 171 -12.25 7.34 46.42
CA TYR A 171 -12.06 8.07 45.16
C TYR A 171 -10.62 7.98 44.65
N THR A 172 -10.41 8.24 43.37
CA THR A 172 -9.09 8.51 42.77
C THR A 172 -8.92 9.99 42.45
N ILE A 173 -7.68 10.47 42.31
CA ILE A 173 -7.37 11.82 41.84
C ILE A 173 -7.08 11.75 40.33
N THR A 174 -7.89 12.40 39.50
CA THR A 174 -7.66 12.51 38.05
C THR A 174 -6.41 13.32 37.73
N ALA A 175 -5.91 13.24 36.49
CA ALA A 175 -4.73 13.98 36.03
C ALA A 175 -4.89 15.50 36.14
N THR A 176 -6.14 16.00 36.16
CA THR A 176 -6.46 17.43 36.35
C THR A 176 -6.64 17.82 37.82
N GLY A 177 -6.41 16.88 38.77
CA GLY A 177 -6.52 17.12 40.21
C GLY A 177 -7.94 16.93 40.78
N ASN A 178 -8.93 16.64 39.95
CA ASN A 178 -10.31 16.43 40.40
C ASN A 178 -10.52 15.05 41.03
N LYS A 179 -11.41 14.96 42.02
CA LYS A 179 -11.80 13.70 42.66
C LYS A 179 -12.77 12.92 41.77
N ASN A 180 -12.47 11.64 41.55
CA ASN A 180 -13.35 10.70 40.84
C ASN A 180 -13.80 9.58 41.79
N TYR A 181 -15.04 9.65 42.25
CA TYR A 181 -15.64 8.71 43.20
C TYR A 181 -16.10 7.37 42.57
N GLY A 182 -15.91 7.17 41.26
CA GLY A 182 -16.14 5.88 40.58
C GLY A 182 -14.88 5.28 39.96
N GLY A 183 -13.70 5.81 40.32
CA GLY A 183 -12.40 5.30 39.88
C GLY A 183 -11.77 4.26 40.81
N CYS A 184 -12.43 4.05 41.95
CA CYS A 184 -12.35 2.91 42.85
C CYS A 184 -13.77 2.31 42.86
#